data_AF-A0A8I2YSH9-F1
#
_entry.id   AF-A0A8I2YSH9-F1
#
_cell.length_a   1.000
_cell.length_b   1.000
_cell.length_c   1.000
_cell.angle_alpha   90.00
_cell.angle_beta   90.00
_cell.angle_gamma   90.00
#
_symmetry.space_group_name_H-M   'P 1'
#
loop_
_entity.id
_entity.type
_entity.pdbx_description
1 polymer ?
#
loop_
_entity_poly.entity_id
_entity_poly.type
_entity_poly.pdbx_seq_one_letter_code
_entity_poly.pdbx_strand_id
1 'polypeptide(L)'
;MFKKFSPSTDIASQTPPKSSVQRSIRAAVLAQWQLQPEALEQIWPKKESLTHVKVVRVIHRSSYSREHISIYTVNSEPFFFQHFDGPFYPTLRLLHKYPFLLPKVGIDRGAIRFLLAGAHMMCPGLTSAGGYLPPAEHQVPANTLVAIHAEGKEHAVAVGITKLSTEEMRKVNKGTGVEIATHLGDDLWAIQVL
;
A
#
# COMPACT_ATOMS: atom_id res chain seq x y z
N MET A 1 -9.12 1.61 -0.33
CA MET A 1 -9.44 0.18 -0.55
C MET A 1 -10.19 -0.43 0.64
N PHE A 2 -9.75 -0.23 1.88
CA PHE A 2 -10.31 -0.92 3.06
C PHE A 2 -11.42 -0.17 3.81
N LYS A 3 -12.01 0.88 3.24
CA LYS A 3 -13.09 1.62 3.90
C LYS A 3 -14.32 0.71 4.10
N LYS A 4 -14.82 0.63 5.33
CA LYS A 4 -15.87 -0.28 5.83
C LYS A 4 -15.51 -1.78 5.71
N PHE A 5 -14.23 -2.14 5.79
CA PHE A 5 -13.84 -3.56 5.74
C PHE A 5 -14.17 -4.26 7.06
N SER A 6 -14.80 -5.43 6.98
CA SER A 6 -15.15 -6.24 8.16
C SER A 6 -14.77 -7.70 7.94
N PRO A 7 -13.83 -8.27 8.74
CA PRO A 7 -13.40 -9.65 8.62
C PRO A 7 -14.55 -10.68 8.66
N SER A 8 -15.57 -10.44 9.49
CA SER A 8 -16.69 -11.34 9.69
C SER A 8 -17.62 -11.48 8.48
N THR A 9 -17.62 -10.49 7.57
CA THR A 9 -18.52 -10.46 6.41
C THR A 9 -17.79 -10.53 5.09
N ASP A 10 -16.57 -10.01 5.03
CA ASP A 10 -15.86 -9.77 3.77
C ASP A 10 -14.84 -10.87 3.44
N ILE A 11 -14.41 -11.67 4.43
CA ILE A 11 -13.49 -12.79 4.22
C ILE A 11 -14.27 -13.98 3.66
N ALA A 12 -13.91 -14.39 2.44
CA ALA A 12 -14.50 -15.54 1.77
C ALA A 12 -13.78 -16.85 2.12
N SER A 13 -12.46 -16.82 2.28
CA SER A 13 -11.67 -18.00 2.64
C SER A 13 -10.29 -17.64 3.16
N GLN A 14 -9.71 -18.51 4.00
CA GLN A 14 -8.32 -18.43 4.42
C GLN A 14 -7.63 -19.76 4.11
N THR A 15 -6.60 -19.72 3.27
CA THR A 15 -5.92 -20.94 2.82
C THR A 15 -4.42 -20.70 2.65
N PRO A 16 -3.54 -21.56 3.18
CA PRO A 16 -2.14 -21.54 2.82
C PRO A 16 -1.97 -21.78 1.31
N PRO A 17 -1.24 -20.92 0.57
CA PRO A 17 -0.98 -21.16 -0.83
C PRO A 17 -0.06 -22.38 -1.00
N LYS A 18 -0.16 -23.03 -2.16
CA LYS A 18 0.77 -24.10 -2.53
C LYS A 18 2.21 -23.56 -2.54
N SER A 19 3.17 -24.41 -2.22
CA SER A 19 4.60 -24.05 -2.16
C SER A 19 5.13 -23.41 -3.44
N SER A 20 4.66 -23.85 -4.61
CA SER A 20 4.98 -23.23 -5.91
C SER A 20 4.49 -21.79 -6.01
N VAL A 21 3.25 -21.53 -5.58
CA VAL A 21 2.63 -20.19 -5.57
C VAL A 21 3.35 -19.28 -4.59
N GLN A 22 3.66 -19.76 -3.39
CA GLN A 22 4.43 -18.99 -2.40
C GLN A 22 5.81 -18.58 -2.95
N ARG A 23 6.48 -19.46 -3.69
CA ARG A 23 7.77 -19.17 -4.34
C ARG A 23 7.62 -18.08 -5.42
N SER A 24 6.58 -18.15 -6.23
CA SER A 24 6.27 -17.13 -7.24
C SER A 24 5.96 -15.77 -6.61
N ILE A 25 5.16 -15.74 -5.53
CA ILE A 25 4.86 -14.51 -4.77
C ILE A 25 6.15 -13.92 -4.22
N ARG A 26 7.03 -14.74 -3.62
CA ARG A 26 8.31 -14.29 -3.08
C ARG A 26 9.19 -13.66 -4.16
N ALA A 27 9.28 -14.29 -5.33
CA ALA A 27 10.02 -13.75 -6.47
C ALA A 27 9.44 -12.42 -6.98
N ALA A 28 8.10 -12.33 -7.07
CA ALA A 28 7.42 -11.10 -7.47
C ALA A 28 7.66 -9.95 -6.47
N VAL A 29 7.59 -10.23 -5.17
CA VAL A 29 7.87 -9.25 -4.11
C VAL A 29 9.32 -8.76 -4.16
N LEU A 30 10.30 -9.66 -4.36
CA LEU A 30 11.72 -9.28 -4.53
C LEU A 30 11.89 -8.31 -5.70
N ALA A 31 11.32 -8.64 -6.85
CA ALA A 31 11.43 -7.83 -8.05
C ALA A 31 10.71 -6.48 -7.89
N GLN A 32 9.48 -6.49 -7.38
CA GLN A 32 8.63 -5.29 -7.30
C GLN A 32 9.17 -4.28 -6.28
N TRP A 33 9.61 -4.72 -5.11
CA TRP A 33 10.16 -3.84 -4.07
C TRP A 33 11.67 -3.66 -4.19
N GLN A 34 12.28 -4.18 -5.26
CA GLN A 34 13.71 -4.06 -5.58
C GLN A 34 14.62 -4.47 -4.40
N LEU A 35 14.23 -5.53 -3.69
CA LEU A 35 14.93 -6.01 -2.51
C LEU A 35 16.04 -7.00 -2.86
N GLN A 36 17.10 -6.96 -2.07
CA GLN A 36 18.08 -8.04 -2.06
C GLN A 36 17.49 -9.30 -1.40
N PRO A 37 17.86 -10.51 -1.86
CA PRO A 37 17.36 -11.76 -1.27
C PRO A 37 17.55 -11.86 0.25
N GLU A 38 18.66 -11.32 0.76
CA GLU A 38 19.03 -11.33 2.17
C GLU A 38 18.10 -10.42 2.99
N ALA A 39 17.73 -9.26 2.44
CA ALA A 39 16.78 -8.35 3.07
C ALA A 39 15.40 -9.01 3.19
N LEU A 40 14.94 -9.69 2.13
CA LEU A 40 13.66 -10.40 2.21
C LEU A 40 13.72 -11.60 3.17
N GLU A 41 14.86 -12.26 3.33
CA GLU A 41 15.01 -13.32 4.33
C GLU A 41 14.88 -12.79 5.76
N GLN A 42 15.34 -11.57 6.03
CA GLN A 42 15.15 -10.91 7.33
C GLN A 42 13.71 -10.42 7.55
N ILE A 43 13.04 -9.99 6.48
CA ILE A 43 11.67 -9.45 6.53
C ILE A 43 10.64 -10.58 6.60
N TRP A 44 10.82 -11.63 5.79
CA TRP A 44 9.96 -12.80 5.68
C TRP A 44 10.83 -14.05 5.49
N PRO A 45 11.24 -14.73 6.57
CA PRO A 45 12.01 -15.96 6.49
C PRO A 45 11.29 -17.08 5.72
N LYS A 46 12.02 -17.92 4.96
CA LYS A 46 11.41 -19.03 4.19
C LYS A 46 10.67 -20.06 5.04
N LYS A 47 11.04 -20.19 6.32
CA LYS A 47 10.39 -21.08 7.29
C LYS A 47 8.98 -20.61 7.68
N GLU A 48 8.67 -19.33 7.48
CA GLU A 48 7.38 -18.78 7.85
C GLU A 48 6.36 -19.03 6.75
N SER A 49 5.26 -19.67 7.13
CA SER A 49 4.15 -19.95 6.22
C SER A 49 3.37 -18.69 5.91
N LEU A 50 3.06 -18.49 4.63
CA LEU A 50 2.12 -17.47 4.20
C LEU A 50 0.70 -18.04 4.27
N THR A 51 -0.28 -17.26 4.69
CA THR A 51 -1.70 -17.59 4.52
C THR A 51 -2.34 -16.59 3.57
N HIS A 52 -3.09 -17.09 2.59
CA HIS A 52 -3.84 -16.26 1.66
C HIS A 52 -5.28 -16.10 2.17
N VAL A 53 -5.61 -14.88 2.58
CA VAL A 53 -6.95 -14.46 2.98
C VAL A 53 -7.63 -13.82 1.77
N LYS A 54 -8.61 -14.52 1.21
CA LYS A 54 -9.40 -14.04 0.08
C LYS A 54 -10.54 -13.18 0.61
N VAL A 55 -10.55 -11.92 0.20
CA VAL A 55 -11.57 -10.93 0.56
C VAL A 55 -12.40 -10.61 -0.67
N VAL A 56 -13.73 -10.73 -0.55
CA VAL A 56 -14.68 -10.43 -1.64
C VAL A 56 -15.70 -9.43 -1.11
N ARG A 57 -15.65 -8.19 -1.61
CA ARG A 57 -16.50 -7.10 -1.11
C ARG A 57 -17.48 -6.62 -2.16
N VAL A 58 -18.66 -6.21 -1.74
CA VAL A 58 -19.64 -5.52 -2.60
C VAL A 58 -19.58 -4.03 -2.29
N ILE A 59 -19.03 -3.23 -3.21
CA ILE A 59 -18.86 -1.78 -2.98
C ILE A 59 -20.16 -1.00 -3.24
N HIS A 60 -20.94 -1.45 -4.24
CA HIS A 60 -22.19 -0.83 -4.65
C HIS A 60 -23.31 -1.86 -4.64
N ARG A 61 -24.32 -1.66 -3.78
CA ARG A 61 -25.52 -2.50 -3.74
C ARG A 61 -26.28 -2.51 -5.08
N SER A 62 -26.14 -1.46 -5.90
CA SER A 62 -26.87 -1.35 -7.18
C SER A 62 -26.15 -1.95 -8.39
N SER A 63 -24.82 -2.17 -8.36
CA SER A 63 -24.05 -2.58 -9.54
C SER A 63 -23.41 -3.98 -9.45
N TYR A 64 -23.62 -4.72 -8.35
CA TYR A 64 -23.00 -6.04 -8.12
C TYR A 64 -21.46 -6.08 -8.36
N SER A 65 -20.79 -4.93 -8.35
CA SER A 65 -19.34 -4.86 -8.53
C SER A 65 -18.66 -5.45 -7.30
N ARG A 66 -17.93 -6.54 -7.51
CA ARG A 66 -17.17 -7.25 -6.48
C ARG A 66 -15.71 -6.81 -6.53
N GLU A 67 -15.18 -6.30 -5.42
CA GLU A 67 -13.73 -6.16 -5.26
C GLU A 67 -13.16 -7.49 -4.81
N HIS A 68 -12.06 -7.87 -5.45
CA HIS A 68 -11.25 -9.01 -5.05
C HIS A 68 -9.94 -8.50 -4.46
N ILE A 69 -9.81 -8.67 -3.15
CA ILE A 69 -8.59 -8.32 -2.44
C ILE A 69 -7.99 -9.60 -1.88
N SER A 70 -6.70 -9.79 -2.12
CA SER A 70 -5.90 -10.85 -1.52
C SER A 70 -5.08 -10.23 -0.40
N ILE A 71 -5.34 -10.60 0.85
CA ILE A 71 -4.48 -10.24 1.97
C ILE A 71 -3.60 -11.45 2.26
N TYR A 72 -2.29 -11.21 2.42
CA TYR A 72 -1.33 -12.25 2.76
C TYR A 72 -0.86 -12.02 4.18
N THR A 73 -1.01 -13.05 5.02
CA THR A 73 -0.66 -12.97 6.43
C THR A 73 0.53 -13.88 6.74
N VAL A 74 1.32 -13.46 7.70
CA VAL A 74 2.44 -14.22 8.26
C VAL A 74 2.23 -14.24 9.77
N ASN A 75 2.22 -15.43 10.38
CA ASN A 75 1.84 -15.59 11.79
C ASN A 75 0.48 -14.94 12.14
N SER A 76 -0.48 -15.04 11.21
CA SER A 76 -1.81 -14.39 11.28
C SER A 76 -1.80 -12.85 11.26
N GLU A 77 -0.65 -12.20 11.10
CA GLU A 77 -0.57 -10.74 10.96
C GLU A 77 -0.63 -10.31 9.48
N PRO A 78 -1.45 -9.31 9.10
CA PRO A 78 -1.47 -8.77 7.75
C PRO A 78 -0.11 -8.22 7.30
N PHE A 79 0.45 -8.82 6.26
CA PHE A 79 1.82 -8.55 5.82
C PHE A 79 1.85 -7.67 4.56
N PHE A 80 1.18 -8.11 3.50
CA PHE A 80 0.91 -7.31 2.30
C PHE A 80 -0.42 -7.71 1.69
N PHE A 81 -0.93 -6.91 0.76
CA PHE A 81 -2.17 -7.18 0.07
C PHE A 81 -2.06 -6.86 -1.42
N GLN A 82 -2.99 -7.38 -2.20
CA GLN A 82 -3.08 -7.22 -3.63
C GLN A 82 -4.54 -7.00 -4.02
N HIS A 83 -4.78 -6.08 -4.95
CA HIS A 83 -6.11 -5.88 -5.53
C HIS A 83 -6.13 -6.48 -6.93
N PHE A 84 -7.00 -7.48 -7.15
CA PHE A 84 -6.95 -8.35 -8.33
C PHE A 84 -5.51 -8.84 -8.60
N ASP A 85 -5.04 -8.75 -9.84
CA ASP A 85 -3.68 -9.07 -10.28
C ASP A 85 -2.77 -7.82 -10.28
N GLY A 86 -3.11 -6.80 -9.48
CA GLY A 86 -2.33 -5.57 -9.33
C GLY A 86 -1.03 -5.77 -8.54
N PRO A 87 -0.33 -4.67 -8.18
CA PRO A 87 0.90 -4.78 -7.40
C PRO A 87 0.66 -5.23 -5.96
N PHE A 88 1.70 -5.77 -5.32
CA PHE A 88 1.70 -6.09 -3.89
C PHE A 88 1.97 -4.85 -3.05
N TYR A 89 0.98 -4.44 -2.27
CA TYR A 89 1.07 -3.32 -1.35
C TYR A 89 1.50 -3.81 0.04
N PRO A 90 2.64 -3.34 0.60
CA PRO A 90 2.96 -3.63 1.99
C PRO A 90 1.91 -2.98 2.91
N THR A 91 1.62 -3.61 4.06
CA THR A 91 0.80 -2.94 5.08
C THR A 91 1.57 -1.78 5.71
N LEU A 92 0.86 -0.81 6.28
CA LEU A 92 1.51 0.30 7.00
C LEU A 92 2.38 -0.20 8.15
N ARG A 93 1.98 -1.27 8.85
CA ARG A 93 2.77 -1.88 9.92
C ARG A 93 4.10 -2.45 9.40
N LEU A 94 4.05 -3.17 8.27
CA LEU A 94 5.25 -3.68 7.62
C LEU A 94 6.18 -2.53 7.19
N LEU A 95 5.59 -1.50 6.58
CA LEU A 95 6.32 -0.32 6.11
C LEU A 95 6.92 0.52 7.26
N HIS A 96 6.27 0.59 8.42
CA HIS A 96 6.83 1.25 9.60
C HIS A 96 8.07 0.51 10.13
N LYS A 97 8.06 -0.83 10.07
CA LYS A 97 9.22 -1.64 10.46
C LYS A 97 10.35 -1.59 9.43
N TYR A 98 10.01 -1.49 8.15
CA TYR A 98 10.97 -1.44 7.04
C TYR A 98 10.64 -0.26 6.08
N PRO A 99 10.97 0.99 6.44
CA PRO A 99 10.60 2.17 5.65
C PRO A 99 11.23 2.22 4.26
N PHE A 100 12.35 1.51 4.07
CA PHE A 100 13.07 1.43 2.81
C PHE A 100 12.35 0.61 1.72
N LEU A 101 11.24 -0.07 2.05
CA LEU A 101 10.49 -0.89 1.10
C LEU A 101 9.91 -0.08 -0.07
N LEU A 102 9.57 1.20 0.15
CA LEU A 102 8.93 2.05 -0.83
C LEU A 102 9.57 3.44 -0.88
N PRO A 103 9.63 4.08 -2.05
CA PRO A 103 10.04 5.47 -2.16
C PRO A 103 9.09 6.39 -1.39
N LYS A 104 9.66 7.41 -0.75
CA LYS A 104 8.93 8.38 0.07
C LYS A 104 8.41 9.54 -0.78
N VAL A 105 7.15 9.90 -0.55
CA VAL A 105 6.56 11.19 -0.91
C VAL A 105 5.96 11.83 0.35
N GLY A 106 5.80 13.15 0.37
CA GLY A 106 5.33 13.89 1.53
C GLY A 106 4.18 14.82 1.19
N ILE A 107 3.21 14.90 2.09
CA ILE A 107 2.07 15.81 1.98
C ILE A 107 2.16 16.92 3.03
N ASP A 108 1.67 18.10 2.70
CA ASP A 108 1.53 19.19 3.66
C ASP A 108 0.47 18.93 4.75
N ARG A 109 0.49 19.76 5.80
CA ARG A 109 -0.48 19.72 6.89
C ARG A 109 -1.95 19.80 6.44
N GLY A 110 -2.24 20.55 5.38
CA GLY A 110 -3.60 20.76 4.89
C GLY A 110 -4.22 19.47 4.33
N ALA A 111 -3.40 18.63 3.71
CA ALA A 111 -3.81 17.36 3.12
C ALA A 111 -4.04 16.24 4.15
N ILE A 112 -3.42 16.30 5.33
CA ILE A 112 -3.43 15.22 6.33
C ILE A 112 -4.86 14.76 6.66
N ARG A 113 -5.77 15.70 6.99
CA ARG A 113 -7.14 15.37 7.38
C ARG A 113 -7.90 14.62 6.28
N PHE A 114 -7.63 14.97 5.02
CA PHE A 114 -8.30 14.40 3.87
C PHE A 114 -7.73 13.02 3.54
N LEU A 115 -6.41 12.84 3.66
CA LEU A 115 -5.76 11.54 3.53
C LEU A 115 -6.34 10.54 4.53
N LEU A 116 -6.46 10.93 5.81
CA LEU A 116 -7.01 10.06 6.85
C LEU A 116 -8.50 9.76 6.69
N ALA A 117 -9.21 10.52 5.83
CA ALA A 117 -10.58 10.22 5.41
C ALA A 117 -10.65 9.31 4.16
N GLY A 118 -9.49 8.93 3.61
CA GLY A 118 -9.34 8.07 2.44
C GLY A 118 -9.30 8.78 1.10
N ALA A 119 -9.11 10.10 1.07
CA ALA A 119 -9.03 10.87 -0.17
C ALA A 119 -7.71 10.60 -0.93
N HIS A 120 -7.73 10.75 -2.25
CA HIS A 120 -6.53 10.73 -3.07
C HIS A 120 -5.72 12.03 -2.93
N MET A 121 -4.40 11.93 -3.10
CA MET A 121 -3.51 13.07 -2.93
C MET A 121 -3.34 13.81 -4.23
N MET A 122 -3.68 15.09 -4.19
CA MET A 122 -3.59 16.01 -5.31
C MET A 122 -2.18 16.57 -5.42
N CYS A 123 -1.72 16.86 -6.64
CA CYS A 123 -0.37 17.40 -6.89
C CYS A 123 -0.02 18.61 -6.00
N PRO A 124 -0.91 19.61 -5.79
CA PRO A 124 -0.60 20.76 -4.92
C PRO A 124 -0.21 20.40 -3.48
N GLY A 125 -0.78 19.33 -2.92
CA GLY A 125 -0.45 18.90 -1.56
C GLY A 125 0.93 18.25 -1.43
N LEU A 126 1.49 17.79 -2.56
CA LEU A 126 2.79 17.13 -2.64
C LEU A 126 3.92 18.09 -3.05
N THR A 127 3.58 19.17 -3.76
CA THR A 127 4.53 20.17 -4.31
C THR A 127 4.59 21.46 -3.48
N SER A 128 3.73 21.62 -2.49
CA SER A 128 3.73 22.76 -1.57
C SER A 128 4.98 22.78 -0.69
N ALA A 129 5.20 23.88 0.04
CA ALA A 129 6.37 24.03 0.91
C ALA A 129 6.45 22.99 2.04
N GLY A 130 5.31 22.45 2.49
CA GLY A 130 5.23 21.35 3.45
C GLY A 130 5.18 19.96 2.80
N GLY A 131 4.97 19.90 1.49
CA GLY A 131 5.02 18.68 0.70
C GLY A 131 6.45 18.25 0.40
N TYR A 132 6.60 17.02 -0.08
CA TYR A 132 7.88 16.49 -0.53
C TYR A 132 7.69 15.55 -1.72
N LEU A 133 8.52 15.76 -2.73
CA LEU A 133 8.73 14.81 -3.80
C LEU A 133 10.25 14.55 -3.88
N PRO A 134 10.69 13.34 -4.24
CA PRO A 134 12.09 13.06 -4.53
C PRO A 134 12.65 14.01 -5.61
N PRO A 135 13.94 14.33 -5.55
CA PRO A 135 14.59 15.15 -6.57
C PRO A 135 14.65 14.41 -7.92
N ALA A 136 14.93 15.11 -9.01
CA ALA A 136 14.80 14.59 -10.38
C ALA A 136 15.70 13.35 -10.64
N GLU A 137 16.88 13.30 -10.03
CA GLU A 137 17.79 12.15 -10.07
C GLU A 137 17.20 10.87 -9.44
N HIS A 138 16.25 11.01 -8.53
CA HIS A 138 15.54 9.92 -7.86
C HIS A 138 14.03 9.97 -8.18
N GLN A 139 13.68 10.45 -9.38
CA GLN A 139 12.29 10.57 -9.78
C GLN A 139 11.55 9.23 -9.66
N VAL A 140 10.29 9.31 -9.26
CA VAL A 140 9.41 8.13 -9.18
C VAL A 140 8.47 8.17 -10.39
N PRO A 141 8.50 7.15 -11.27
CA PRO A 141 7.61 7.07 -12.42
C PRO A 141 6.14 6.94 -12.01
N ALA A 142 5.23 7.22 -12.94
CA ALA A 142 3.82 6.85 -12.79
C ALA A 142 3.66 5.33 -12.58
N ASN A 143 2.58 4.91 -11.93
CA ASN A 143 2.28 3.52 -11.57
C ASN A 143 3.30 2.86 -10.63
N THR A 144 3.97 3.65 -9.79
CA THR A 144 4.92 3.16 -8.79
C THR A 144 4.32 3.27 -7.39
N LEU A 145 4.54 2.25 -6.56
CA LEU A 145 4.11 2.30 -5.15
C LEU A 145 4.95 3.30 -4.37
N VAL A 146 4.31 4.07 -3.50
CA VAL A 146 4.96 5.09 -2.67
C VAL A 146 4.47 5.04 -1.23
N ALA A 147 5.39 5.32 -0.31
CA ALA A 147 5.11 5.62 1.09
C ALA A 147 4.77 7.10 1.23
N ILE A 148 3.60 7.43 1.76
CA ILE A 148 3.19 8.83 1.94
C ILE A 148 3.45 9.22 3.39
N HIS A 149 4.26 10.24 3.59
CA HIS A 149 4.56 10.84 4.89
C HIS A 149 3.81 12.16 5.04
N ALA A 150 3.40 12.46 6.27
CA ALA A 150 2.83 13.76 6.59
C ALA A 150 3.91 14.72 7.11
N GLU A 151 3.76 16.01 6.81
CA GLU A 151 4.63 17.05 7.35
C GLU A 151 4.74 16.95 8.88
N GLY A 152 5.97 16.86 9.39
CA GLY A 152 6.25 16.74 10.82
C GLY A 152 5.94 15.35 11.43
N LYS A 153 5.74 14.31 10.60
CA LYS A 153 5.58 12.93 11.05
C LYS A 153 6.71 12.04 10.54
N GLU A 154 7.22 11.20 11.42
CA GLU A 154 8.30 10.25 11.12
C GLU A 154 7.80 9.08 10.26
N HIS A 155 6.70 8.45 10.68
CA HIS A 155 6.15 7.27 10.06
C HIS A 155 5.24 7.61 8.86
N ALA A 156 5.18 6.69 7.90
CA ALA A 156 4.24 6.77 6.78
C ALA A 156 2.79 6.77 7.28
N VAL A 157 1.95 7.61 6.71
CA VAL A 157 0.53 7.74 7.05
C VAL A 157 -0.37 7.07 6.01
N ALA A 158 0.15 6.72 4.83
CA ALA A 158 -0.56 5.96 3.82
C ALA A 158 0.39 5.26 2.85
N VAL A 159 -0.15 4.28 2.13
CA VAL A 159 0.48 3.66 0.96
C VAL A 159 -0.40 3.93 -0.25
N GLY A 160 0.22 4.33 -1.35
CA GLY A 160 -0.47 4.63 -2.59
C GLY A 160 0.33 4.28 -3.83
N ILE A 161 -0.26 4.55 -4.98
CA ILE A 161 0.35 4.39 -6.29
C ILE A 161 0.33 5.73 -7.03
N THR A 162 1.47 6.12 -7.61
CA THR A 162 1.58 7.36 -8.38
C THR A 162 0.74 7.27 -9.66
N LYS A 163 0.04 8.35 -10.01
CA LYS A 163 -0.66 8.52 -11.29
C LYS A 163 0.12 9.31 -12.31
N LEU A 164 0.96 10.21 -11.83
CA LEU A 164 1.90 10.98 -12.61
C LEU A 164 3.30 10.69 -12.09
N SER A 165 4.34 10.89 -12.89
CA SER A 165 5.70 10.89 -12.36
C SER A 165 5.91 12.07 -11.39
N THR A 166 6.86 11.98 -10.47
CA THR A 166 7.18 13.08 -9.54
C THR A 166 7.55 14.36 -10.28
N GLU A 167 8.20 14.26 -11.44
CA GLU A 167 8.52 15.39 -12.31
C GLU A 167 7.27 16.02 -12.94
N GLU A 168 6.34 15.21 -13.43
CA GLU A 168 5.06 15.72 -13.95
C GLU A 168 4.21 16.35 -12.85
N MET A 169 4.21 15.79 -11.64
CA MET A 169 3.50 16.39 -10.49
C MET A 169 4.01 17.81 -10.22
N ARG A 170 5.33 18.02 -10.26
CA ARG A 170 5.95 19.36 -10.11
C ARG A 170 5.56 20.30 -11.24
N LYS A 171 5.61 19.83 -12.49
CA LYS A 171 5.35 20.65 -13.69
C LYS A 171 3.89 21.05 -13.84
N VAL A 172 2.98 20.08 -13.68
CA VAL A 172 1.54 20.27 -13.91
C VAL A 172 0.87 20.89 -12.69
N ASN A 173 1.28 20.48 -11.49
CA ASN A 173 0.75 20.93 -10.21
C ASN A 173 -0.80 20.94 -10.12
N LYS A 174 -1.45 19.99 -10.79
CA LYS A 174 -2.90 19.85 -10.85
C LYS A 174 -3.28 18.39 -11.03
N GLY A 175 -4.46 18.03 -10.55
CA GLY A 175 -4.99 16.66 -10.64
C GLY A 175 -4.46 15.74 -9.55
N THR A 176 -4.83 14.46 -9.64
CA THR A 176 -4.43 13.43 -8.70
C THR A 176 -2.99 13.02 -8.95
N GLY A 177 -2.11 13.23 -7.98
CA GLY A 177 -0.73 12.77 -8.03
C GLY A 177 -0.61 11.31 -7.57
N VAL A 178 -1.26 10.97 -6.45
CA VAL A 178 -1.17 9.63 -5.84
C VAL A 178 -2.57 9.12 -5.45
N GLU A 179 -2.92 7.92 -5.92
CA GLU A 179 -4.09 7.20 -5.46
C GLU A 179 -3.78 6.39 -4.20
N ILE A 180 -4.66 6.47 -3.22
CA ILE A 180 -4.49 5.83 -1.91
C ILE A 180 -5.06 4.42 -1.91
N ALA A 181 -4.25 3.44 -1.51
CA ALA A 181 -4.67 2.07 -1.29
C ALA A 181 -5.13 1.87 0.17
N THR A 182 -4.26 2.22 1.12
CA THR A 182 -4.48 2.11 2.57
C THR A 182 -3.94 3.35 3.27
N HIS A 183 -4.54 3.73 4.40
CA HIS A 183 -4.11 4.85 5.22
C HIS A 183 -4.24 4.52 6.71
N LEU A 184 -3.54 5.30 7.53
CA LEU A 184 -3.61 5.18 8.98
C LEU A 184 -5.06 5.41 9.43
N GLY A 185 -5.56 4.51 10.27
CA GLY A 185 -6.93 4.56 10.77
C GLY A 185 -7.99 4.01 9.81
N ASP A 186 -7.62 3.41 8.67
CA ASP A 186 -8.54 2.57 7.92
C ASP A 186 -8.85 1.25 8.65
N ASP A 187 -9.82 0.50 8.15
CA ASP A 187 -10.25 -0.72 8.84
C ASP A 187 -9.19 -1.85 8.76
N LEU A 188 -8.30 -1.85 7.76
CA LEU A 188 -7.18 -2.78 7.73
C LEU A 188 -6.17 -2.44 8.84
N TRP A 189 -5.90 -1.16 9.09
CA TRP A 189 -5.03 -0.72 10.18
C TRP A 189 -5.53 -1.15 11.56
N ALA A 190 -6.85 -1.13 11.77
CA ALA A 190 -7.48 -1.56 13.02
C ALA A 190 -7.33 -3.07 13.28
N ILE A 191 -7.10 -3.85 12.23
CA ILE A 191 -6.96 -5.31 12.31
C ILE A 191 -5.50 -5.66 12.59
N GLN A 192 -5.27 -6.37 13.69
CA GLN A 192 -3.95 -6.86 14.07
C GLN A 192 -3.74 -8.32 13.65
N VAL A 193 -4.83 -9.11 13.66
CA VAL A 193 -4.81 -10.56 13.42
C VAL A 193 -5.96 -10.93 12.50
N LEU A 194 -5.71 -11.83 11.55
CA LEU A 194 -6.68 -12.42 10.63
C LEU A 194 -6.67 -13.95 10.68
#